data_AF-A0A0P6YJ78-F1
#
_entry.id   AF-A0A0P6YJ78-F1
#
_cell.length_a   1.000
_cell.length_b   1.000
_cell.length_c   1.000
_cell.angle_alpha   90.00
_cell.angle_beta   90.00
_cell.angle_gamma   90.00
#
_symmetry.space_group_name_H-M   'P 1'
#
loop_
_entity.id
_entity.type
_entity.pdbx_description
1 polymer ?
#
loop_
_entity_poly.entity_id
_entity_poly.type
_entity_poly.pdbx_seq_one_letter_code
_entity_poly.pdbx_strand_id
1 'polypeptide(L)'
;MHAERDERCGRAGPPLVDRFWEVLDREGLSDRYRVVASSHLGGHKFAGNIIVYPSGDWYGLVTPADVERIVREHLREGRIVAALWRGRIGMEQDEQRAFWFECCGGGA
;
A
#
# COMPACT_ATOMS: atom_id res chain seq x y z
N MET A 1 -15.89 16.65 15.51
CA MET A 1 -16.81 15.58 15.05
C MET A 1 -17.48 16.11 13.79
N HIS A 2 -16.89 15.90 12.61
CA HIS A 2 -17.46 16.41 11.36
C HIS A 2 -18.07 15.25 10.58
N ALA A 3 -19.38 15.14 10.74
CA ALA A 3 -20.27 14.43 9.83
C ALA A 3 -20.54 15.37 8.64
N GLU A 4 -20.07 14.97 7.47
CA GLU A 4 -20.50 15.38 6.11
C GLU A 4 -19.28 15.28 5.18
N ARG A 5 -19.07 14.10 4.57
CA ARG A 5 -18.37 14.02 3.28
C ARG A 5 -18.53 12.65 2.62
N ASP A 6 -19.13 12.72 1.43
CA ASP A 6 -19.15 11.78 0.32
C ASP A 6 -19.52 10.31 0.56
N GLU A 7 -20.75 9.99 0.13
CA GLU A 7 -21.40 8.68 0.00
C GLU A 7 -20.71 7.72 -0.99
N ARG A 8 -19.41 7.90 -1.29
CA ARG A 8 -18.67 7.07 -2.26
C ARG A 8 -17.31 6.59 -1.76
N CYS A 9 -16.85 7.04 -0.59
CA CYS A 9 -15.64 6.50 0.05
C CYS A 9 -15.86 5.12 0.72
N GLY A 10 -17.11 4.73 0.99
CA GLY A 10 -17.44 3.54 1.78
C GLY A 10 -17.40 2.19 1.07
N ARG A 11 -17.15 2.11 -0.25
CA ARG A 11 -17.36 0.85 -1.01
C ARG A 11 -16.09 0.08 -1.36
N ALA A 12 -14.93 0.74 -1.49
CA ALA A 12 -13.66 0.11 -1.90
C ALA A 12 -12.61 0.05 -0.78
N GLY A 13 -12.70 0.91 0.24
CA GLY A 13 -11.83 0.86 1.42
C GLY A 13 -12.03 -0.40 2.27
N PRO A 14 -13.27 -0.78 2.63
CA PRO A 14 -13.50 -1.95 3.49
C PRO A 14 -12.94 -3.26 2.90
N PRO A 15 -13.15 -3.60 1.61
CA PRO A 15 -12.60 -4.83 1.04
C PRO A 15 -11.07 -4.92 1.08
N LEU A 16 -10.36 -3.79 0.91
CA LEU A 16 -8.90 -3.78 1.02
C LEU A 16 -8.44 -3.97 2.46
N VAL A 17 -9.07 -3.27 3.40
CA VAL A 17 -8.74 -3.38 4.83
C VAL A 17 -8.97 -4.81 5.32
N ASP A 18 -10.14 -5.39 5.04
CA ASP A 18 -10.49 -6.76 5.43
C ASP A 18 -9.49 -7.76 4.84
N ARG A 19 -9.12 -7.58 3.56
CA ARG A 19 -8.15 -8.44 2.90
C ARG A 19 -6.75 -8.32 3.51
N PHE A 20 -6.31 -7.13 3.89
CA PHE A 20 -5.03 -6.96 4.57
C PHE A 20 -5.03 -7.64 5.94
N TRP A 21 -6.11 -7.54 6.71
CA TRP A 21 -6.23 -8.25 7.99
C TRP A 21 -6.15 -9.77 7.81
N GLU A 22 -6.90 -10.33 6.86
CA GLU A 22 -6.89 -11.76 6.57
C GLU A 22 -5.49 -12.27 6.19
N VAL A 23 -4.79 -11.56 5.30
CA VAL A 23 -3.46 -11.97 4.85
C VAL A 23 -2.43 -11.80 5.95
N LEU A 24 -2.47 -10.71 6.72
CA LEU A 24 -1.54 -10.49 7.83
C LEU A 24 -1.68 -11.58 8.91
N ASP A 25 -2.89 -11.98 9.24
CA ASP A 25 -3.15 -13.06 10.19
C ASP A 25 -2.59 -14.39 9.69
N ARG A 26 -2.90 -14.74 8.44
CA ARG A 26 -2.41 -15.97 7.80
C ARG A 26 -0.89 -16.04 7.70
N GLU A 27 -0.22 -14.90 7.48
CA GLU A 27 1.24 -14.83 7.39
C GLU A 27 1.92 -14.68 8.77
N GLY A 28 1.16 -14.62 9.87
CA GLY A 28 1.67 -14.46 11.23
C GLY A 28 2.27 -13.08 11.50
N LEU A 29 1.74 -12.04 10.85
CA LEU A 29 2.25 -10.67 10.86
C LEU A 29 1.33 -9.68 11.61
N SER A 30 0.19 -10.13 12.13
CA SER A 30 -0.79 -9.30 12.87
C SER A 30 -0.21 -8.62 14.11
N ASP A 31 0.78 -9.21 14.78
CA ASP A 31 1.42 -8.62 15.96
C ASP A 31 2.42 -7.49 15.61
N ARG A 32 2.87 -7.45 14.35
CA ARG A 32 3.89 -6.51 13.88
C ARG A 32 3.30 -5.36 13.07
N TYR A 33 2.21 -5.62 12.35
CA TYR A 33 1.60 -4.65 11.45
C TYR A 33 0.14 -4.39 11.82
N ARG A 34 -0.23 -3.11 11.77
CA ARG A 34 -1.62 -2.67 11.96
C ARG A 34 -2.10 -1.97 10.70
N VAL A 35 -3.29 -2.34 10.26
CA VAL A 35 -3.96 -1.71 9.12
C VAL A 35 -4.88 -0.61 9.66
N VAL A 36 -4.68 0.62 9.19
CA VAL A 36 -5.50 1.76 9.57
C VAL A 36 -6.13 2.33 8.31
N ALA A 37 -7.47 2.36 8.29
CA ALA A 37 -8.21 3.02 7.24
C ALA A 37 -8.08 4.54 7.40
N SER A 38 -7.72 5.22 6.31
CA SER A 38 -7.70 6.69 6.26
C SER A 38 -8.70 7.18 5.22
N SER A 39 -9.55 8.13 5.59
CA SER A 39 -10.50 8.75 4.67
C SER A 39 -9.78 9.78 3.80
N HIS A 40 -9.74 9.51 2.49
CA HIS A 40 -9.56 10.48 1.41
C HIS A 40 -8.19 11.20 1.32
N LEU A 41 -7.17 10.47 0.84
CA LEU A 41 -5.96 11.06 0.23
C LEU A 41 -6.16 11.20 -1.28
N GLY A 42 -6.75 12.32 -1.71
CA GLY A 42 -7.00 12.64 -3.13
C GLY A 42 -8.34 12.11 -3.66
N GLY A 43 -9.13 13.01 -4.25
CA GLY A 43 -10.43 12.64 -4.83
C GLY A 43 -10.17 11.83 -6.07
N HIS A 44 -10.58 10.55 -6.07
CA HIS A 44 -11.05 9.81 -7.23
C HIS A 44 -11.46 8.38 -6.83
N LYS A 45 -12.44 7.89 -7.59
CA LYS A 45 -13.32 6.73 -7.40
C LYS A 45 -12.65 5.35 -7.24
N PHE A 46 -11.32 5.21 -7.26
CA PHE A 46 -10.65 3.90 -7.27
C PHE A 46 -9.20 3.89 -6.70
N ALA A 47 -8.81 4.85 -5.89
CA ALA A 47 -7.41 4.93 -5.46
C ALA A 47 -7.17 4.01 -4.25
N GLY A 48 -6.92 2.71 -4.49
CA GLY A 48 -6.29 1.82 -3.52
C GLY A 48 -4.87 2.29 -3.23
N ASN A 49 -4.75 3.36 -2.47
CA ASN A 49 -3.48 3.95 -2.09
C ASN A 49 -3.08 3.41 -0.72
N ILE A 50 -1.88 2.84 -0.63
CA ILE A 50 -1.34 2.28 0.61
C ILE A 50 -0.03 2.98 0.91
N ILE A 51 0.11 3.53 2.12
CA ILE A 51 1.37 4.05 2.64
C ILE A 51 1.85 3.08 3.71
N VAL A 52 3.07 2.57 3.56
CA VAL A 52 3.71 1.70 4.55
C VAL A 52 4.64 2.53 5.41
N TYR A 53 4.40 2.54 6.72
CA TYR A 53 5.29 3.15 7.70
C TYR A 53 6.11 2.07 8.43
N PRO A 54 7.36 2.37 8.85
CA PRO A 54 8.02 3.68 8.80
C PRO A 54 8.75 3.99 7.48
N SER A 55 8.85 3.04 6.53
CA SER A 55 9.65 3.23 5.32
C SER A 55 9.15 4.37 4.44
N GLY A 56 7.86 4.72 4.51
CA GLY A 56 7.24 5.77 3.70
C GLY A 56 6.96 5.34 2.26
N ASP A 57 6.95 4.03 1.99
CA ASP A 57 6.67 3.50 0.65
C ASP A 57 5.20 3.69 0.29
N TRP A 58 4.98 4.22 -0.91
CA TRP A 58 3.66 4.50 -1.44
C TRP A 58 3.31 3.56 -2.58
N TYR A 59 2.16 2.90 -2.45
CA TYR A 59 1.58 2.05 -3.49
C TYR A 59 0.28 2.67 -3.97
N GLY A 60 0.03 2.58 -5.27
CA GLY A 60 -1.19 3.11 -5.90
C GLY A 60 -1.87 2.09 -6.79
N LEU A 61 -3.18 2.28 -7.01
CA LEU A 61 -4.04 1.37 -7.79
C LEU A 61 -4.10 -0.06 -7.21
N VAL A 62 -3.90 -0.22 -5.91
CA VAL A 62 -3.92 -1.53 -5.24
C VAL A 62 -5.34 -2.09 -5.24
N THR A 63 -5.47 -3.35 -5.66
CA THR A 63 -6.71 -4.13 -5.56
C THR A 63 -6.58 -5.20 -4.47
N PRO A 64 -7.69 -5.81 -4.01
CA PRO A 64 -7.62 -6.93 -3.05
C PRO A 64 -6.75 -8.11 -3.52
N ALA A 65 -6.59 -8.31 -4.84
CA ALA A 65 -5.73 -9.36 -5.38
C ALA A 65 -4.23 -9.08 -5.14
N ASP A 66 -3.85 -7.80 -5.05
CA ASP A 66 -2.47 -7.37 -4.88
C ASP A 66 -1.99 -7.42 -3.42
N VAL A 67 -2.92 -7.48 -2.47
CA VAL A 67 -2.63 -7.44 -1.02
C VAL A 67 -1.69 -8.56 -0.61
N GLU A 68 -1.92 -9.76 -1.11
CA GLU A 68 -1.07 -10.92 -0.79
C GLU A 68 0.37 -10.71 -1.21
N ARG A 69 0.56 -10.07 -2.36
CA ARG A 69 1.88 -9.73 -2.89
C ARG A 69 2.57 -8.69 -2.03
N ILE A 70 1.86 -7.63 -1.63
CA ILE A 70 2.41 -6.58 -0.75
C ILE A 70 2.82 -7.15 0.61
N VAL A 71 2.00 -8.01 1.22
CA VAL A 71 2.32 -8.58 2.54
C VAL A 71 3.54 -9.50 2.45
N ARG A 72 3.59 -10.40 1.46
CA ARG A 72 4.68 -11.36 1.33
C ARG A 72 5.98 -10.71 0.85
N GLU A 73 5.95 -10.00 -0.27
CA GLU A 73 7.18 -9.41 -0.83
C GLU A 73 7.66 -8.28 0.07
N HIS A 74 6.79 -7.31 0.40
CA HIS A 74 7.26 -6.10 1.09
C HIS A 74 7.30 -6.25 2.61
N LEU A 75 6.19 -6.61 3.26
CA LEU A 75 6.15 -6.61 4.73
C LEU A 75 6.95 -7.77 5.34
N ARG A 76 6.98 -8.93 4.68
CA ARG A 76 7.72 -10.10 5.17
C ARG A 76 9.18 -10.11 4.73
N GLU A 77 9.44 -9.85 3.45
CA GLU A 77 10.78 -10.03 2.86
C GLU A 77 11.52 -8.72 2.60
N GLY A 78 10.88 -7.56 2.78
CA GLY A 78 11.50 -6.25 2.54
C GLY A 78 11.66 -5.88 1.07
N ARG A 79 11.04 -6.62 0.14
CA ARG A 79 11.12 -6.40 -1.31
C ARG A 79 9.93 -5.61 -1.84
N ILE A 80 10.20 -4.59 -2.63
CA ILE A 80 9.18 -3.65 -3.09
C ILE A 80 8.35 -4.29 -4.21
N VAL A 81 7.02 -4.12 -4.17
CA VAL A 81 6.15 -4.56 -5.27
C VAL A 81 6.20 -3.52 -6.39
N ALA A 82 7.21 -3.66 -7.26
CA ALA A 82 7.55 -2.72 -8.32
C ALA A 82 6.32 -2.17 -9.05
N ALA A 83 5.51 -3.03 -9.67
CA ALA A 83 4.36 -2.64 -10.49
C ALA A 83 3.38 -1.65 -9.82
N LEU A 84 3.28 -1.70 -8.48
CA LEU A 84 2.36 -0.88 -7.69
C LEU A 84 3.03 0.30 -7.00
N TRP A 85 4.37 0.30 -6.87
CA TRP A 85 5.10 1.34 -6.15
C TRP A 85 5.08 2.67 -6.92
N ARG A 86 4.92 3.76 -6.17
CA ARG A 86 4.80 5.14 -6.67
C ARG A 86 5.84 6.08 -6.06
N GLY A 87 6.69 5.56 -5.19
CA GLY A 87 7.75 6.32 -4.55
C GLY A 87 7.85 6.09 -3.06
N ARG A 88 8.85 6.72 -2.47
CA ARG A 88 9.10 6.72 -1.02
C ARG A 88 9.21 8.14 -0.51
N ILE A 89 8.50 8.43 0.58
CA ILE A 89 8.53 9.75 1.23
C ILE A 89 9.97 10.08 1.64
N GLY A 90 10.43 11.28 1.29
CA GLY A 90 11.76 11.78 1.66
C GLY A 90 12.88 11.44 0.67
N MET A 91 12.59 10.77 -0.45
CA MET A 91 13.56 10.55 -1.53
C MET A 91 13.31 11.50 -2.71
N GLU A 92 14.36 12.07 -3.29
CA GLU A 92 14.30 12.80 -4.54
C GLU A 92 14.03 11.88 -5.74
N GLN A 93 13.67 12.43 -6.90
CA GLN A 93 13.31 11.63 -8.08
C GLN A 93 14.45 10.72 -8.55
N ASP A 94 15.69 11.20 -8.49
CA ASP A 94 16.85 10.42 -8.92
C ASP A 94 17.17 9.29 -7.94
N GLU A 95 17.01 9.54 -6.64
CA GLU A 95 17.15 8.52 -5.60
C GLU A 95 16.08 7.44 -5.74
N GLN A 96 14.83 7.82 -6.01
CA GLN A 96 13.74 6.88 -6.26
C GLN A 96 13.99 6.04 -7.52
N ARG A 97 14.52 6.64 -8.59
CA ARG A 97 14.93 5.92 -9.81
C ARG A 97 16.05 4.92 -9.52
N ALA A 98 17.09 5.35 -8.82
CA ALA A 98 18.21 4.47 -8.46
C ALA A 98 17.74 3.30 -7.59
N PHE A 99 16.95 3.59 -6.55
CA PHE A 99 16.36 2.58 -5.67
C PHE A 99 15.47 1.59 -6.43
N TRP A 100 14.68 2.07 -7.38
CA TRP A 100 13.90 1.21 -8.26
C TRP A 100 14.77 0.26 -9.07
N PHE A 101 15.85 0.75 -9.69
CA PHE A 101 16.75 -0.11 -10.47
C PHE A 101 17.46 -1.14 -9.59
N GLU A 102 17.88 -0.75 -8.39
CA GLU A 102 18.51 -1.64 -7.41
C GLU A 102 17.54 -2.73 -6.93
N CYS A 103 16.32 -2.34 -6.53
CA CYS A 103 15.36 -3.27 -5.93
C CYS A 103 14.55 -4.08 -6.95
N CYS A 104 14.31 -3.51 -8.14
CA CYS A 104 13.31 -3.98 -9.09
C CYS A 104 13.80 -4.04 -10.55
N GLY A 105 15.00 -3.54 -10.88
CA GLY A 105 15.50 -3.33 -12.25
C GLY A 105 15.86 -4.59 -13.04
N GLY A 106 15.41 -5.77 -12.64
CA GLY A 106 15.64 -7.04 -13.34
C GLY A 106 14.33 -7.72 -13.70
N GLY A 107 13.59 -7.18 -14.67
CA GLY A 107 12.37 -7.82 -15.17
C GLY A 107 11.56 -6.90 -16.08
N ALA A 108 12.00 -6.79 -17.34
CA ALA A 108 11.16 -6.34 -18.45
C ALA A 108 10.23 -7.49 -18.89
#